data_AF-A0A661NQ37-F1
#
_entry.id   AF-A0A661NQ37-F1
#
_cell.length_a   1.000
_cell.length_b   1.000
_cell.length_c   1.000
_cell.angle_alpha   90.00
_cell.angle_beta   90.00
_cell.angle_gamma   90.00
#
_symmetry.space_group_name_H-M   'P 1'
#
loop_
_entity.id
_entity.type
_entity.pdbx_description
1 polymer ?
#
loop_
_entity_poly.entity_id
_entity_poly.type
_entity_poly.pdbx_seq_one_letter_code
_entity_poly.pdbx_strand_id
1 'polypeptide(L)'
;MRTAPVFLVAFFAAASIAAGAVCTGCEPATEVTRAQILLTLPTDPDCQPPAGPGRVLIVASGDFPASEETVEVLTPDGVGAVPIRKFPFGTEALTFELFVDGSADFVAGALHRRKVVDTVDTLLLLPLGSSCGTPDPDVRAPALGAVAELPGGGYLVAGGLSDDGIEARSQFILVPKDETTLAETLSLATRRVGAVATRAGDRVLISGGSEREDLPAEESFEVYDHTAHALDVDAAGRMCAGAEVCRRRDHGAAVIPDGRVVLVGGVVEAGAAELATTVLIDPRSGDVDESVGDLLRARRSPTALALSDGTVVVVGGSAAGAFVSTVESLAVAPLTFGEVENVTMPGAPLLPDRVGASFVSLPGRRVVAVGGRGELEGTATVLVFEGPRRAVRHDVALPGFPGLDESRAVALLDERILVVGRDGAGALRAFRVDVGRGIVEPLDPPVHAATSLVACDDGAVAEVGPTGGAYRRLLLRSPFDPPPAALVPSDAAWLALAAAPLYATSPDGDGLEARQEAAPVSVSALRFRDVTLSPTVIGDHDVVFTDEEGVRFVAAVDAADVRVGECTIPRADGDAVVITLRGDQVTLEAGEARIQCPLAGLSGSVAVSLELALGARFRALEIARL
;
A
#
# COMPACT_ATOMS: atom_id res chain seq x y z
N MET A 1 31.80 -22.07 -5.98
CA MET A 1 31.57 -22.61 -4.62
C MET A 1 30.20 -22.12 -4.21
N ARG A 2 29.22 -23.02 -4.08
CA ARG A 2 27.85 -22.65 -3.70
C ARG A 2 27.87 -22.24 -2.22
N THR A 3 27.59 -20.98 -1.94
CA THR A 3 27.36 -20.48 -0.57
C THR A 3 26.12 -21.18 -0.01
N ALA A 4 26.26 -21.79 1.17
CA ALA A 4 25.17 -22.50 1.83
C ALA A 4 24.09 -21.51 2.29
N PRO A 5 22.80 -21.90 2.33
CA PRO A 5 21.76 -21.09 2.93
C PRO A 5 22.07 -20.82 4.42
N VAL A 6 21.79 -19.59 4.88
CA VAL A 6 21.89 -19.23 6.30
C VAL A 6 20.58 -19.64 6.98
N PHE A 7 20.65 -20.50 7.99
CA PHE A 7 19.48 -21.04 8.69
C PHE A 7 19.22 -20.28 10.00
N LEU A 8 18.09 -19.57 10.12
CA LEU A 8 17.66 -18.96 11.38
C LEU A 8 16.46 -19.71 11.98
N VAL A 9 16.58 -20.20 13.22
CA VAL A 9 15.53 -20.97 13.91
C VAL A 9 15.12 -20.24 15.19
N ALA A 10 13.97 -19.57 15.27
CA ALA A 10 13.49 -18.96 16.51
C ALA A 10 12.56 -19.93 17.29
N PHE A 11 12.57 -19.87 18.63
CA PHE A 11 11.74 -20.70 19.52
C PHE A 11 10.90 -19.83 20.47
N PHE A 12 9.66 -20.23 20.77
CA PHE A 12 8.94 -19.81 21.98
C PHE A 12 8.69 -21.03 22.87
N ALA A 13 8.71 -20.82 24.19
CA ALA A 13 8.30 -21.84 25.16
C ALA A 13 7.06 -21.34 25.91
N ALA A 14 6.00 -22.14 25.94
CA ALA A 14 4.77 -21.81 26.67
C ALA A 14 5.05 -21.69 28.18
N ALA A 15 4.54 -20.63 28.80
CA ALA A 15 4.33 -20.60 30.25
C ALA A 15 2.82 -20.64 30.47
N SER A 16 2.29 -21.80 30.87
CA SER A 16 0.92 -21.91 31.32
C SER A 16 0.73 -21.04 32.56
N ILE A 17 -0.01 -19.94 32.43
CA ILE A 17 -0.59 -19.25 33.58
C ILE A 17 -2.03 -19.71 33.71
N ALA A 18 -2.29 -20.46 34.77
CA ALA A 18 -3.62 -20.92 35.13
C ALA A 18 -4.50 -19.74 35.59
N ALA A 19 -5.69 -19.66 34.98
CA ALA A 19 -6.95 -19.15 35.50
C ALA A 19 -7.04 -17.70 36.03
N GLY A 20 -7.82 -16.87 35.32
CA GLY A 20 -8.47 -15.69 35.88
C GLY A 20 -9.16 -14.82 34.82
N ALA A 21 -10.49 -14.94 34.74
CA ALA A 21 -11.45 -14.18 33.92
C ALA A 21 -11.61 -14.62 32.44
N VAL A 22 -12.74 -15.30 32.20
CA VAL A 22 -13.23 -15.68 30.87
C VAL A 22 -13.83 -14.44 30.20
N CYS A 23 -13.13 -13.84 29.22
CA CYS A 23 -13.78 -12.99 28.22
C CYS A 23 -14.49 -13.90 27.21
N THR A 24 -15.79 -14.08 27.34
CA THR A 24 -16.62 -14.68 26.28
C THR A 24 -16.77 -13.67 25.14
N GLY A 25 -15.95 -13.80 24.10
CA GLY A 25 -16.02 -12.97 22.89
C GLY A 25 -14.68 -12.46 22.36
N CYS A 26 -13.58 -12.65 23.11
CA CYS A 26 -12.25 -12.49 22.54
C CYS A 26 -11.86 -13.83 21.91
N GLU A 27 -11.75 -13.89 20.58
CA GLU A 27 -10.87 -14.91 20.00
C GLU A 27 -9.51 -14.75 20.68
N PRO A 28 -8.92 -15.82 21.26
CA PRO A 28 -7.58 -15.72 21.81
C PRO A 28 -6.67 -15.30 20.66
N ALA A 29 -5.98 -14.16 20.84
CA ALA A 29 -4.96 -13.74 19.89
C ALA A 29 -3.99 -14.93 19.71
N THR A 30 -3.91 -15.47 18.50
CA THR A 30 -3.00 -16.55 18.17
C THR A 30 -1.59 -16.04 18.40
N GLU A 31 -1.00 -16.46 19.52
CA GLU A 31 0.36 -16.13 19.87
C GLU A 31 1.29 -16.95 18.97
N VAL A 32 2.17 -16.26 18.24
CA VAL A 32 3.22 -16.92 17.47
C VAL A 32 4.10 -17.69 18.46
N THR A 33 4.22 -19.02 18.33
CA THR A 33 5.00 -19.85 19.26
C THR A 33 6.30 -20.41 18.66
N ARG A 34 6.50 -20.29 17.35
CA ARG A 34 7.76 -20.67 16.68
C ARG A 34 7.83 -20.14 15.25
N ALA A 35 8.91 -19.48 14.87
CA ALA A 35 9.17 -19.05 13.49
C ALA A 35 10.50 -19.65 13.02
N GLN A 36 10.51 -20.32 11.86
CA GLN A 36 11.75 -20.64 11.16
C GLN A 36 11.81 -19.76 9.91
N ILE A 37 12.86 -18.96 9.78
CA ILE A 37 13.02 -18.07 8.64
C ILE A 37 14.26 -18.51 7.88
N LEU A 38 14.05 -18.95 6.65
CA LEU A 38 15.10 -19.24 5.70
C LEU A 38 15.38 -17.99 4.88
N LEU A 39 16.62 -17.48 4.97
CA LEU A 39 17.06 -16.37 4.13
C LEU A 39 17.66 -16.94 2.84
N THR A 40 17.09 -16.57 1.70
CA THR A 40 17.59 -16.95 0.38
C THR A 40 18.22 -15.75 -0.31
N LEU A 41 19.31 -16.01 -1.04
CA LEU A 41 19.98 -15.01 -1.87
C LEU A 41 19.38 -14.99 -3.26
N PRO A 42 19.39 -13.83 -3.94
CA PRO A 42 18.88 -13.73 -5.28
C PRO A 42 19.81 -14.48 -6.22
N THR A 43 19.19 -15.00 -7.26
CA THR A 43 19.87 -15.79 -8.28
C THR A 43 20.48 -14.91 -9.38
N ASP A 44 19.93 -13.72 -9.57
CA ASP A 44 20.51 -12.66 -10.42
C ASP A 44 21.89 -12.23 -9.88
N PRO A 45 22.98 -12.44 -10.64
CA PRO A 45 24.33 -12.08 -10.21
C PRO A 45 24.50 -10.59 -9.91
N ASP A 46 23.75 -9.72 -10.59
CA ASP A 46 23.83 -8.27 -10.39
C ASP A 46 23.14 -7.84 -9.08
N CYS A 47 22.30 -8.71 -8.52
CA CYS A 47 21.65 -8.51 -7.23
C CYS A 47 22.27 -9.31 -6.09
N GLN A 48 23.35 -10.06 -6.31
CA GLN A 48 23.98 -10.82 -5.23
C GLN A 48 24.82 -9.91 -4.31
N PRO A 49 24.80 -10.13 -2.99
CA PRO A 49 25.66 -9.40 -2.08
C PRO A 49 27.14 -9.71 -2.37
N PRO A 50 28.05 -8.72 -2.33
CA PRO A 50 29.47 -8.95 -2.45
C PRO A 50 29.98 -9.71 -1.21
N ALA A 51 30.25 -11.00 -1.36
CA ALA A 51 30.95 -11.89 -0.41
C ALA A 51 30.62 -11.71 1.10
N GLY A 52 29.38 -12.07 1.48
CA GLY A 52 29.01 -12.46 2.85
C GLY A 52 28.61 -11.30 3.79
N PRO A 53 27.49 -11.39 4.52
CA PRO A 53 27.10 -10.33 5.46
C PRO A 53 28.08 -10.28 6.62
N GLY A 54 28.48 -9.08 7.03
CA GLY A 54 29.24 -8.86 8.26
C GLY A 54 28.35 -8.94 9.51
N ARG A 55 27.07 -8.54 9.40
CA ARG A 55 26.04 -8.53 10.45
C ARG A 55 24.61 -8.57 9.85
N VAL A 56 23.65 -9.14 10.56
CA VAL A 56 22.20 -9.03 10.27
C VAL A 56 21.55 -8.23 11.41
N LEU A 57 20.84 -7.16 11.08
CA LEU A 57 20.04 -6.38 12.00
C LEU A 57 18.58 -6.84 11.88
N ILE A 58 17.93 -7.10 13.01
CA ILE A 58 16.50 -7.40 13.08
C ILE A 58 15.84 -6.25 13.83
N VAL A 59 14.86 -5.61 13.21
CA VAL A 59 14.13 -4.47 13.77
C VAL A 59 12.67 -4.84 13.91
N ALA A 60 12.18 -4.84 15.15
CA ALA A 60 10.76 -4.99 15.46
C ALA A 60 10.04 -3.66 15.33
N SER A 61 8.91 -3.69 14.62
CA SER A 61 8.00 -2.56 14.45
C SER A 61 6.61 -2.95 14.91
N GLY A 62 5.90 -1.99 15.51
CA GLY A 62 4.53 -2.14 15.98
C GLY A 62 4.12 -0.90 16.77
N ASP A 63 3.06 -1.02 17.55
CA ASP A 63 2.54 0.09 18.38
C ASP A 63 3.35 0.29 19.67
N PHE A 64 4.66 0.53 19.51
CA PHE A 64 5.60 0.81 20.59
C PHE A 64 6.79 1.64 20.08
N PRO A 65 7.42 2.46 20.95
CA PRO A 65 8.59 3.22 20.57
C PRO A 65 9.78 2.31 20.32
N ALA A 66 10.63 2.69 19.36
CA ALA A 66 11.87 2.00 19.11
C ALA A 66 12.85 2.15 20.30
N SER A 67 13.53 1.07 20.65
CA SER A 67 14.46 0.99 21.77
C SER A 67 15.50 -0.11 21.53
N GLU A 68 16.44 -0.29 22.46
CA GLU A 68 17.38 -1.44 22.38
C GLU A 68 16.64 -2.80 22.42
N GLU A 69 15.42 -2.86 22.96
CA GLU A 69 14.59 -4.07 22.98
C GLU A 69 13.92 -4.34 21.62
N THR A 70 13.80 -3.34 20.75
CA THR A 70 13.22 -3.50 19.40
C THR A 70 14.26 -3.93 18.37
N VAL A 71 15.53 -4.09 18.76
CA VAL A 71 16.63 -4.35 17.84
C VAL A 71 17.46 -5.56 18.28
N GLU A 72 17.73 -6.47 17.35
CA GLU A 72 18.66 -7.59 17.53
C GLU A 72 19.73 -7.57 16.45
N VAL A 73 20.96 -7.95 16.81
CA VAL A 73 22.09 -7.96 15.88
C VAL A 73 22.71 -9.34 15.89
N LEU A 74 22.69 -10.00 14.74
CA LEU A 74 23.34 -11.29 14.54
C LEU A 74 24.66 -11.12 13.80
N THR A 75 25.67 -11.87 14.20
CA THR A 75 26.94 -11.99 13.49
C THR A 75 27.03 -13.33 12.76
N PRO A 76 27.84 -13.45 11.69
CA PRO A 76 27.95 -14.66 10.86
C PRO A 76 28.39 -15.92 11.63
N ASP A 77 29.18 -15.75 12.69
CA ASP A 77 29.58 -16.85 13.58
C ASP A 77 28.48 -17.25 14.57
N GLY A 78 27.41 -16.46 14.64
CA GLY A 78 26.27 -16.58 15.54
C GLY A 78 24.96 -16.92 14.82
N VAL A 79 25.00 -17.73 13.76
CA VAL A 79 23.80 -18.36 13.18
C VAL A 79 23.12 -19.18 14.29
N GLY A 80 22.13 -18.57 14.94
CA GLY A 80 21.56 -19.04 16.19
C GLY A 80 20.14 -18.52 16.38
N ALA A 81 19.42 -19.18 17.28
CA ALA A 81 18.03 -18.86 17.58
C ALA A 81 17.89 -17.51 18.28
N VAL A 82 17.12 -16.58 17.70
CA VAL A 82 16.70 -15.37 18.41
C VAL A 82 15.43 -15.69 19.21
N PRO A 83 15.44 -15.53 20.55
CA PRO A 83 14.23 -15.64 21.33
C PRO A 83 13.34 -14.43 21.03
N ILE A 84 12.23 -14.65 20.30
CA ILE A 84 11.32 -13.57 19.88
C ILE A 84 10.71 -12.80 21.07
N ARG A 85 10.69 -13.41 22.26
CA ARG A 85 10.32 -12.73 23.52
C ARG A 85 11.17 -11.52 23.87
N LYS A 86 12.32 -11.33 23.21
CA LYS A 86 13.11 -10.10 23.32
C LYS A 86 12.34 -8.89 22.80
N PHE A 87 11.54 -9.05 21.75
CA PHE A 87 10.82 -7.95 21.14
C PHE A 87 9.55 -7.60 21.92
N PRO A 88 9.12 -6.32 21.92
CA PRO A 88 7.96 -5.89 22.66
C PRO A 88 6.66 -6.62 22.27
N PHE A 89 5.78 -6.75 23.27
CA PHE A 89 4.41 -7.19 23.03
C PHE A 89 3.71 -6.21 22.06
N GLY A 90 3.06 -6.75 21.03
CA GLY A 90 2.46 -5.93 19.97
C GLY A 90 3.30 -5.81 18.71
N THR A 91 4.43 -6.53 18.59
CA THR A 91 5.22 -6.55 17.35
C THR A 91 4.35 -6.97 16.17
N GLU A 92 4.23 -6.08 15.19
CA GLU A 92 3.43 -6.26 13.98
C GLU A 92 4.29 -6.72 12.80
N ALA A 93 5.55 -6.28 12.75
CA ALA A 93 6.51 -6.63 11.72
C ALA A 93 7.92 -6.81 12.29
N LEU A 94 8.68 -7.72 11.70
CA LEU A 94 10.13 -7.82 11.87
C LEU A 94 10.79 -7.54 10.53
N THR A 95 11.64 -6.52 10.45
CA THR A 95 12.46 -6.22 9.26
C THR A 95 13.87 -6.74 9.49
N PHE A 96 14.49 -7.30 8.45
CA PHE A 96 15.84 -7.84 8.53
C PHE A 96 16.73 -7.07 7.57
N GLU A 97 17.76 -6.39 8.05
CA GLU A 97 18.74 -5.68 7.23
C GLU A 97 20.08 -6.42 7.27
N LEU A 98 20.66 -6.68 6.10
CA LEU A 98 22.01 -7.25 6.04
C LEU A 98 23.02 -6.15 5.77
N PHE A 99 24.05 -6.13 6.61
CA PHE A 99 25.16 -5.21 6.48
C PHE A 99 26.35 -5.91 5.83
N VAL A 100 26.80 -5.38 4.71
CA VAL A 100 28.02 -5.80 4.01
C VAL A 100 28.99 -4.62 4.06
N ASP A 101 30.22 -4.84 4.54
CA ASP A 101 31.26 -3.78 4.66
C ASP A 101 30.83 -2.48 5.40
N GLY A 102 29.78 -2.53 6.22
CA GLY A 102 29.28 -1.41 7.00
C GLY A 102 28.08 -0.67 6.40
N SER A 103 27.63 -1.02 5.19
CA SER A 103 26.40 -0.51 4.56
C SER A 103 25.25 -1.51 4.67
N ALA A 104 24.04 -1.01 4.96
CA ALA A 104 22.80 -1.78 4.94
C ALA A 104 22.29 -1.89 3.50
N ASP A 105 22.77 -2.89 2.77
CA ASP A 105 22.52 -2.96 1.32
C ASP A 105 21.30 -3.83 0.98
N PHE A 106 20.86 -4.71 1.87
CA PHE A 106 19.80 -5.70 1.60
C PHE A 106 18.76 -5.78 2.71
N VAL A 107 17.50 -6.07 2.34
CA VAL A 107 16.41 -6.26 3.30
C VAL A 107 15.64 -7.57 3.09
N ALA A 108 15.46 -8.37 4.15
CA ALA A 108 14.48 -9.46 4.24
C ALA A 108 13.18 -8.97 4.92
N GLY A 109 12.06 -9.55 4.51
CA GLY A 109 10.68 -9.04 4.65
C GLY A 109 10.17 -8.76 6.04
N ALA A 110 8.99 -8.15 6.07
CA ALA A 110 8.21 -8.00 7.29
C ALA A 110 7.50 -9.31 7.62
N LEU A 111 7.85 -9.92 8.75
CA LEU A 111 7.07 -11.03 9.29
C LEU A 111 5.81 -10.49 9.99
N HIS A 112 4.64 -10.61 9.35
CA HIS A 112 3.39 -10.08 9.90
C HIS A 112 2.69 -11.08 10.85
N ARG A 113 2.11 -10.57 11.94
CA ARG A 113 1.51 -11.30 13.10
C ARG A 113 0.56 -12.46 12.76
N ARG A 114 0.01 -12.51 11.54
CA ARG A 114 -0.98 -13.50 11.09
C ARG A 114 -0.42 -14.81 10.52
N LYS A 115 0.89 -14.95 10.30
CA LYS A 115 1.43 -16.04 9.46
C LYS A 115 2.20 -17.16 10.17
N VAL A 116 2.36 -17.09 11.48
CA VAL A 116 3.34 -17.96 12.15
C VAL A 116 2.70 -18.88 13.17
N VAL A 117 2.17 -19.98 12.65
CA VAL A 117 1.96 -21.21 13.42
C VAL A 117 2.69 -22.31 12.65
N ASP A 118 3.81 -22.79 13.20
CA ASP A 118 4.51 -24.01 12.79
C ASP A 118 5.00 -24.13 11.32
N THR A 119 5.31 -23.01 10.65
CA THR A 119 5.82 -23.01 9.26
C THR A 119 7.26 -22.51 9.15
N VAL A 120 7.98 -23.02 8.14
CA VAL A 120 9.23 -22.44 7.63
C VAL A 120 8.84 -21.37 6.61
N ASP A 121 9.20 -20.12 6.88
CA ASP A 121 9.01 -19.02 5.95
C ASP A 121 10.32 -18.74 5.21
N THR A 122 10.25 -18.46 3.91
CA THR A 122 11.41 -18.12 3.10
C THR A 122 11.34 -16.65 2.73
N LEU A 123 12.39 -15.89 3.09
CA LEU A 123 12.54 -14.49 2.73
C LEU A 123 13.69 -14.34 1.73
N LEU A 124 13.35 -13.81 0.57
CA LEU A 124 14.30 -13.44 -0.47
C LEU A 124 15.00 -12.13 -0.09
N LEU A 125 16.33 -12.14 -0.08
CA LEU A 125 17.17 -10.98 0.20
C LEU A 125 17.44 -10.22 -1.09
N LEU A 126 16.91 -9.00 -1.21
CA LEU A 126 17.13 -8.16 -2.38
C LEU A 126 17.82 -6.86 -1.99
N PRO A 127 18.67 -6.29 -2.87
CA PRO A 127 19.15 -4.93 -2.70
C PRO A 127 17.99 -3.95 -2.58
N LEU A 128 18.14 -2.96 -1.71
CA LEU A 128 17.10 -1.96 -1.49
C LEU A 128 16.87 -1.10 -2.72
N GLY A 129 15.62 -0.99 -3.14
CA GLY A 129 15.24 -0.11 -4.25
C GLY A 129 15.63 -0.65 -5.63
N SER A 130 16.28 -1.81 -5.72
CA SER A 130 16.64 -2.44 -7.00
C SER A 130 15.60 -3.46 -7.44
N SER A 131 15.44 -3.59 -8.76
CA SER A 131 14.66 -4.67 -9.38
C SER A 131 15.61 -5.82 -9.75
N CYS A 132 15.32 -7.02 -9.27
CA CYS A 132 16.15 -8.21 -9.48
C CYS A 132 15.40 -9.23 -10.31
N GLY A 133 16.00 -9.62 -11.44
CA GLY A 133 15.35 -10.54 -12.38
C GLY A 133 15.26 -11.95 -11.83
N THR A 134 14.18 -12.66 -12.15
CA THR A 134 14.12 -14.10 -11.92
C THR A 134 14.82 -14.82 -13.09
N PRO A 135 15.73 -15.78 -12.85
CA PRO A 135 16.42 -16.53 -13.90
C PRO A 135 15.50 -17.54 -14.58
N ASP A 136 14.32 -17.80 -13.98
CA ASP A 136 13.34 -18.72 -14.49
C ASP A 136 12.66 -18.12 -15.74
N PRO A 137 12.90 -18.68 -16.95
CA PRO A 137 12.34 -18.16 -18.18
C PRO A 137 10.82 -18.34 -18.28
N ASP A 138 10.23 -19.22 -17.46
CA ASP A 138 8.78 -19.47 -17.43
C ASP A 138 8.04 -18.37 -16.67
N VAL A 139 8.75 -17.55 -15.90
CA VAL A 139 8.19 -16.39 -15.21
C VAL A 139 8.00 -15.25 -16.21
N ARG A 140 6.94 -15.33 -17.01
CA ARG A 140 6.52 -14.27 -17.93
C ARG A 140 5.02 -14.11 -17.81
N ALA A 141 4.56 -12.85 -17.80
CA ALA A 141 3.15 -12.52 -17.99
C ALA A 141 2.97 -12.00 -19.41
N PRO A 142 2.48 -12.84 -20.35
CA PRO A 142 2.17 -12.36 -21.69
C PRO A 142 1.19 -11.20 -21.64
N ALA A 143 1.15 -10.40 -22.71
CA ALA A 143 0.18 -9.31 -22.81
C ALA A 143 -1.24 -9.85 -22.57
N LEU A 144 -2.03 -9.11 -21.78
CA LEU A 144 -3.40 -9.45 -21.39
C LEU A 144 -3.54 -10.78 -20.61
N GLY A 145 -2.45 -11.26 -19.99
CA GLY A 145 -2.51 -12.33 -18.99
C GLY A 145 -3.07 -11.82 -17.66
N ALA A 146 -3.79 -12.68 -16.96
CA ALA A 146 -4.32 -12.39 -15.64
C ALA A 146 -3.26 -12.71 -14.57
N VAL A 147 -3.02 -11.78 -13.65
CA VAL A 147 -2.01 -11.92 -12.59
C VAL A 147 -2.66 -11.66 -11.24
N ALA A 148 -2.39 -12.51 -10.25
CA ALA A 148 -2.86 -12.33 -8.88
C ALA A 148 -1.84 -12.86 -7.88
N GLU A 149 -1.86 -12.30 -6.67
CA GLU A 149 -1.07 -12.79 -5.54
C GLU A 149 -1.53 -14.19 -5.13
N LEU A 150 -0.57 -15.05 -4.76
CA LEU A 150 -0.86 -16.32 -4.12
C LEU A 150 -0.95 -16.16 -2.59
N PRO A 151 -1.89 -16.86 -1.92
CA PRO A 151 -1.87 -16.96 -0.47
C PRO A 151 -0.51 -17.45 0.02
N GLY A 152 0.01 -16.89 1.11
CA GLY A 152 1.36 -17.28 1.57
C GLY A 152 2.52 -16.51 0.93
N GLY A 153 2.29 -15.83 -0.20
CA GLY A 153 3.25 -15.05 -0.98
C GLY A 153 3.57 -15.67 -2.34
N GLY A 154 4.19 -14.88 -3.23
CA GLY A 154 4.36 -15.24 -4.64
C GLY A 154 3.14 -14.82 -5.47
N TYR A 155 3.05 -15.31 -6.70
CA TYR A 155 1.96 -14.91 -7.60
C TYR A 155 1.67 -15.99 -8.64
N LEU A 156 0.53 -15.84 -9.30
CA LEU A 156 0.19 -16.65 -10.45
C LEU A 156 0.05 -15.82 -11.71
N VAL A 157 0.27 -16.46 -12.85
CA VAL A 157 -0.01 -15.94 -14.19
C VAL A 157 -0.94 -16.90 -14.89
N ALA A 158 -2.06 -16.40 -15.41
CA ALA A 158 -3.08 -17.20 -16.08
C ALA A 158 -3.37 -16.63 -17.48
N GLY A 159 -3.19 -17.47 -18.50
CA GLY A 159 -3.51 -17.15 -19.89
C GLY A 159 -2.59 -16.10 -20.50
N GLY A 160 -3.18 -15.14 -21.22
CA GLY A 160 -2.49 -14.13 -22.01
C GLY A 160 -2.23 -14.55 -23.45
N LEU A 161 -1.76 -13.60 -24.26
CA LEU A 161 -1.49 -13.82 -25.68
C LEU A 161 -0.28 -14.73 -25.90
N SER A 162 -0.34 -15.56 -26.93
CA SER A 162 0.83 -16.30 -27.44
C SER A 162 1.86 -15.35 -28.06
N ASP A 163 3.06 -15.85 -28.30
CA ASP A 163 4.18 -15.05 -28.83
C ASP A 163 3.91 -14.48 -30.23
N ASP A 164 2.99 -15.09 -30.99
CA ASP A 164 2.52 -14.57 -32.28
C ASP A 164 1.50 -13.42 -32.13
N GLY A 165 1.06 -13.13 -30.90
CA GLY A 165 0.08 -12.11 -30.57
C GLY A 165 -1.34 -12.42 -31.02
N ILE A 166 -1.62 -13.66 -31.44
CA ILE A 166 -2.91 -14.03 -32.04
C ILE A 166 -3.72 -14.85 -31.04
N GLU A 167 -3.26 -16.02 -30.61
CA GLU A 167 -4.07 -16.94 -29.79
C GLU A 167 -3.93 -16.69 -28.28
N ALA A 168 -4.95 -17.08 -27.51
CA ALA A 168 -4.81 -17.17 -26.06
C ALA A 168 -4.07 -18.43 -25.63
N ARG A 169 -3.32 -18.33 -24.54
CA ARG A 169 -2.65 -19.46 -23.89
C ARG A 169 -3.59 -20.11 -22.86
N SER A 170 -3.43 -21.41 -22.67
CA SER A 170 -4.01 -22.14 -21.53
C SER A 170 -3.05 -22.20 -20.34
N GLN A 171 -1.92 -21.48 -20.39
CA GLN A 171 -0.90 -21.61 -19.38
C GLN A 171 -1.39 -21.04 -18.04
N PHE A 172 -1.16 -21.79 -16.98
CA PHE A 172 -1.36 -21.34 -15.61
C PHE A 172 -0.06 -21.59 -14.85
N ILE A 173 0.62 -20.52 -14.46
CA ILE A 173 1.96 -20.56 -13.87
C ILE A 173 1.83 -20.14 -12.42
N LEU A 174 2.26 -21.00 -11.51
CA LEU A 174 2.43 -20.70 -10.11
C LEU A 174 3.90 -20.31 -9.91
N VAL A 175 4.13 -19.05 -9.57
CA VAL A 175 5.46 -18.53 -9.32
C VAL A 175 5.66 -18.46 -7.81
N PRO A 176 6.49 -19.35 -7.23
CA PRO A 176 6.77 -19.28 -5.82
C PRO A 176 7.57 -18.01 -5.51
N LYS A 177 7.48 -17.58 -4.26
CA LYS A 177 8.25 -16.42 -3.78
C LYS A 177 9.74 -16.67 -3.66
N ASP A 178 10.17 -17.92 -3.58
CA ASP A 178 11.57 -18.28 -3.48
C ASP A 178 12.15 -18.47 -4.89
N GLU A 179 13.11 -17.62 -5.28
CA GLU A 179 13.79 -17.72 -6.58
C GLU A 179 14.56 -19.02 -6.80
N THR A 180 14.64 -19.86 -5.77
CA THR A 180 15.30 -21.17 -5.83
C THR A 180 14.38 -22.30 -6.29
N THR A 181 13.07 -22.10 -6.26
CA THR A 181 12.08 -23.08 -6.71
C THR A 181 11.59 -22.65 -8.09
N LEU A 182 11.59 -23.59 -9.04
CA LEU A 182 11.06 -23.32 -10.37
C LEU A 182 9.56 -23.12 -10.33
N ALA A 183 9.06 -22.28 -11.24
CA ALA A 183 7.65 -22.08 -11.44
C ALA A 183 6.95 -23.39 -11.84
N GLU A 184 5.78 -23.64 -11.26
CA GLU A 184 4.96 -24.79 -11.63
C GLU A 184 3.99 -24.38 -12.73
N THR A 185 3.98 -25.12 -13.84
CA THR A 185 3.03 -24.89 -14.93
C THR A 185 1.92 -25.93 -14.91
N LEU A 186 0.68 -25.46 -14.73
CA LEU A 186 -0.55 -26.19 -14.96
C LEU A 186 -1.21 -25.71 -16.26
N SER A 187 -2.40 -26.22 -16.55
CA SER A 187 -3.21 -25.80 -17.69
C SER A 187 -4.60 -25.41 -17.23
N LEU A 188 -5.03 -24.21 -17.63
CA LEU A 188 -6.42 -23.80 -17.60
C LEU A 188 -7.25 -24.71 -18.50
N ALA A 189 -8.49 -24.98 -18.10
CA ALA A 189 -9.46 -25.67 -18.93
C ALA A 189 -9.83 -24.85 -20.18
N THR A 190 -9.84 -23.52 -20.06
CA THR A 190 -10.13 -22.59 -21.15
C THR A 190 -8.94 -21.65 -21.38
N ARG A 191 -8.62 -21.39 -22.65
CA ARG A 191 -7.60 -20.39 -23.02
C ARG A 191 -8.18 -18.99 -22.85
N ARG A 192 -7.45 -18.07 -22.24
CA ARG A 192 -8.00 -16.77 -21.86
C ARG A 192 -7.03 -15.62 -22.12
N VAL A 193 -7.46 -14.64 -22.92
CA VAL A 193 -6.88 -13.28 -22.99
C VAL A 193 -7.86 -12.27 -22.41
N GLY A 194 -7.38 -11.30 -21.64
CA GLY A 194 -8.25 -10.30 -21.00
C GLY A 194 -9.14 -10.86 -19.89
N ALA A 195 -8.76 -12.02 -19.33
CA ALA A 195 -9.35 -12.54 -18.10
C ALA A 195 -8.86 -11.77 -16.87
N VAL A 196 -9.56 -11.96 -15.76
CA VAL A 196 -9.21 -11.34 -14.48
C VAL A 196 -8.96 -12.42 -13.45
N ALA A 197 -7.84 -12.32 -12.74
CA ALA A 197 -7.48 -13.18 -11.61
C ALA A 197 -7.69 -12.39 -10.32
N THR A 198 -8.38 -12.96 -9.33
CA THR A 198 -8.70 -12.27 -8.06
C THR A 198 -8.50 -13.20 -6.89
N ARG A 199 -7.60 -12.83 -5.96
CA ARG A 199 -7.35 -13.56 -4.71
C ARG A 199 -8.49 -13.32 -3.73
N ALA A 200 -9.12 -14.40 -3.27
CA ALA A 200 -10.19 -14.41 -2.28
C ALA A 200 -9.87 -15.43 -1.18
N GLY A 201 -9.19 -14.98 -0.13
CA GLY A 201 -8.66 -15.86 0.92
C GLY A 201 -7.61 -16.82 0.36
N ASP A 202 -7.81 -18.12 0.55
CA ASP A 202 -6.92 -19.19 0.07
C ASP A 202 -7.23 -19.65 -1.38
N ARG A 203 -8.09 -18.92 -2.08
CA ARG A 203 -8.50 -19.24 -3.45
C ARG A 203 -8.20 -18.09 -4.40
N VAL A 204 -7.98 -18.42 -5.67
CA VAL A 204 -7.88 -17.43 -6.74
C VAL A 204 -8.90 -17.74 -7.83
N LEU A 205 -9.78 -16.79 -8.10
CA LEU A 205 -10.77 -16.88 -9.16
C LEU A 205 -10.18 -16.34 -10.47
N ILE A 206 -10.15 -17.15 -11.53
CA ILE A 206 -9.80 -16.73 -12.90
C ILE A 206 -11.09 -16.69 -13.73
N SER A 207 -11.54 -15.50 -14.11
CA SER A 207 -12.86 -15.28 -14.71
C SER A 207 -12.78 -14.68 -16.10
N GLY A 208 -13.67 -15.14 -16.99
CA GLY A 208 -13.89 -14.54 -18.31
C GLY A 208 -12.68 -14.61 -19.25
N GLY A 209 -12.46 -13.54 -20.00
CA GLY A 209 -11.47 -13.47 -21.06
C GLY A 209 -12.02 -13.97 -22.39
N SER A 210 -11.19 -14.22 -23.39
CA SER A 210 -11.58 -14.89 -24.64
C SER A 210 -10.45 -15.80 -25.14
N GLU A 211 -10.75 -16.79 -25.99
CA GLU A 211 -9.70 -17.60 -26.63
C GLU A 211 -8.84 -16.81 -27.63
N ARG A 212 -9.37 -15.68 -28.10
CA ARG A 212 -8.74 -14.77 -29.05
C ARG A 212 -9.34 -13.37 -28.91
N GLU A 213 -8.60 -12.31 -29.21
CA GLU A 213 -9.09 -10.93 -29.05
C GLU A 213 -10.32 -10.57 -29.91
N ASP A 214 -10.56 -11.23 -31.01
CA ASP A 214 -11.70 -10.99 -31.91
C ASP A 214 -12.76 -12.11 -31.83
N LEU A 215 -12.59 -13.07 -30.92
CA LEU A 215 -13.63 -14.02 -30.56
C LEU A 215 -14.49 -13.49 -29.40
N PRO A 216 -15.71 -14.02 -29.24
CA PRO A 216 -16.54 -13.69 -28.08
C PRO A 216 -15.86 -14.04 -26.77
N ALA A 217 -16.22 -13.30 -25.73
CA ALA A 217 -15.77 -13.53 -24.38
C ALA A 217 -16.32 -14.84 -23.81
N GLU A 218 -15.58 -15.40 -22.87
CA GLU A 218 -15.94 -16.57 -22.11
C GLU A 218 -16.94 -16.21 -21.02
N GLU A 219 -17.87 -17.13 -20.78
CA GLU A 219 -18.80 -17.10 -19.65
C GLU A 219 -18.32 -17.98 -18.49
N SER A 220 -17.20 -18.68 -18.64
CA SER A 220 -16.67 -19.59 -17.63
C SER A 220 -15.71 -18.88 -16.67
N PHE A 221 -15.57 -19.46 -15.49
CA PHE A 221 -14.52 -19.15 -14.54
C PHE A 221 -13.92 -20.44 -13.97
N GLU A 222 -12.68 -20.34 -13.52
CA GLU A 222 -11.92 -21.41 -12.89
C GLU A 222 -11.44 -20.93 -11.52
N VAL A 223 -11.33 -21.86 -10.57
CA VAL A 223 -10.89 -21.56 -9.21
C VAL A 223 -9.62 -22.35 -8.93
N TYR A 224 -8.57 -21.67 -8.50
CA TYR A 224 -7.39 -22.31 -7.93
C TYR A 224 -7.51 -22.35 -6.41
N ASP A 225 -7.40 -23.53 -5.81
CA ASP A 225 -7.30 -23.74 -4.37
C ASP A 225 -5.83 -23.86 -3.97
N HIS A 226 -5.34 -22.87 -3.22
CA HIS A 226 -3.95 -22.83 -2.80
C HIS A 226 -3.61 -23.93 -1.77
N THR A 227 -4.57 -24.35 -0.94
CA THR A 227 -4.35 -25.39 0.06
C THR A 227 -4.24 -26.76 -0.61
N ALA A 228 -5.04 -26.99 -1.65
CA ALA A 228 -5.01 -28.22 -2.41
C ALA A 228 -3.89 -28.25 -3.48
N HIS A 229 -3.26 -27.11 -3.77
CA HIS A 229 -2.33 -26.93 -4.88
C HIS A 229 -2.90 -27.41 -6.23
N ALA A 230 -4.17 -27.08 -6.49
CA ALA A 230 -4.88 -27.57 -7.67
C ALA A 230 -6.00 -26.62 -8.12
N LEU A 231 -6.39 -26.72 -9.39
CA LEU A 231 -7.64 -26.15 -9.87
C LEU A 231 -8.81 -26.95 -9.28
N ASP A 232 -9.70 -26.26 -8.57
CA ASP A 232 -10.92 -26.81 -7.99
C ASP A 232 -12.00 -26.92 -9.06
N VAL A 233 -12.20 -28.15 -9.55
CA VAL A 233 -13.17 -28.47 -10.59
C VAL A 233 -14.62 -28.42 -10.10
N ASP A 234 -14.85 -28.55 -8.79
CA ASP A 234 -16.20 -28.52 -8.21
C ASP A 234 -16.67 -27.08 -8.00
N ALA A 235 -15.73 -26.16 -7.73
CA ALA A 235 -16.01 -24.73 -7.61
C ALA A 235 -15.91 -23.97 -8.95
N ALA A 236 -15.43 -24.59 -10.04
CA ALA A 236 -15.42 -23.99 -11.37
C ALA A 236 -16.83 -23.98 -12.00
N GLY A 237 -17.13 -22.99 -12.84
CA GLY A 237 -18.49 -22.85 -13.36
C GLY A 237 -18.69 -21.80 -14.44
N ARG A 238 -19.95 -21.55 -14.77
CA ARG A 238 -20.38 -20.43 -15.61
C ARG A 238 -20.73 -19.26 -14.71
N MET A 239 -20.38 -18.04 -15.12
CA MET A 239 -20.68 -16.78 -14.43
C MET A 239 -22.17 -16.38 -14.51
N CYS A 240 -23.06 -17.32 -14.84
CA CYS A 240 -24.50 -17.13 -14.87
C CYS A 240 -25.25 -18.44 -14.65
N ALA A 241 -26.42 -18.33 -14.02
CA ALA A 241 -27.27 -19.46 -13.68
C ALA A 241 -28.27 -19.83 -14.82
N GLY A 242 -28.37 -19.02 -15.89
CA GLY A 242 -29.42 -19.12 -16.92
C GLY A 242 -29.00 -18.88 -18.38
N ALA A 243 -29.96 -18.39 -19.19
CA ALA A 243 -29.86 -18.15 -20.64
C ALA A 243 -29.40 -16.73 -21.03
N GLU A 244 -29.11 -15.87 -20.04
CA GLU A 244 -28.55 -14.55 -20.30
C GLU A 244 -27.04 -14.63 -20.56
N VAL A 245 -26.55 -13.73 -21.41
CA VAL A 245 -25.15 -13.68 -21.80
C VAL A 245 -24.34 -13.00 -20.69
N CYS A 246 -23.71 -13.80 -19.82
CA CYS A 246 -22.77 -13.32 -18.80
C CYS A 246 -21.31 -13.30 -19.26
N ARG A 247 -21.08 -13.60 -20.54
CA ARG A 247 -19.78 -13.54 -21.21
C ARG A 247 -19.12 -12.19 -20.96
N ARG A 248 -17.88 -12.19 -20.47
CA ARG A 248 -17.17 -10.94 -20.20
C ARG A 248 -15.66 -11.12 -20.31
N ARG A 249 -15.03 -10.08 -20.82
CA ARG A 249 -13.59 -9.85 -20.75
C ARG A 249 -13.36 -8.37 -20.48
N ASP A 250 -12.13 -8.02 -20.11
CA ASP A 250 -11.77 -6.66 -19.74
C ASP A 250 -12.70 -6.10 -18.63
N HIS A 251 -13.27 -6.96 -17.79
CA HIS A 251 -14.10 -6.54 -16.65
C HIS A 251 -13.21 -6.16 -15.46
N GLY A 252 -13.79 -5.49 -14.47
CA GLY A 252 -13.17 -5.31 -13.17
C GLY A 252 -13.62 -6.43 -12.22
N ALA A 253 -12.78 -6.75 -11.23
CA ALA A 253 -13.17 -7.66 -10.16
C ALA A 253 -12.64 -7.17 -8.81
N ALA A 254 -13.42 -7.35 -7.75
CA ALA A 254 -13.01 -7.04 -6.38
C ALA A 254 -13.61 -8.04 -5.39
N VAL A 255 -12.90 -8.29 -4.29
CA VAL A 255 -13.42 -9.11 -3.19
C VAL A 255 -14.25 -8.24 -2.24
N ILE A 256 -15.41 -8.74 -1.83
CA ILE A 256 -16.25 -8.12 -0.80
C ILE A 256 -15.98 -8.77 0.57
N PRO A 257 -16.39 -8.15 1.70
CA PRO A 257 -15.97 -8.58 3.05
C PRO A 257 -16.30 -10.03 3.44
N ASP A 258 -17.29 -10.65 2.81
CA ASP A 258 -17.66 -12.04 3.08
C ASP A 258 -16.83 -13.06 2.27
N GLY A 259 -15.88 -12.59 1.45
CA GLY A 259 -14.97 -13.42 0.65
C GLY A 259 -15.48 -13.73 -0.76
N ARG A 260 -16.70 -13.28 -1.12
CA ARG A 260 -17.20 -13.40 -2.50
C ARG A 260 -16.51 -12.36 -3.41
N VAL A 261 -16.53 -12.63 -4.71
CA VAL A 261 -15.91 -11.78 -5.74
C VAL A 261 -17.00 -11.16 -6.62
N VAL A 262 -17.04 -9.83 -6.68
CA VAL A 262 -17.92 -9.09 -7.60
C VAL A 262 -17.18 -8.81 -8.90
N LEU A 263 -17.79 -9.17 -10.03
CA LEU A 263 -17.35 -8.87 -11.39
C LEU A 263 -18.19 -7.71 -11.93
N VAL A 264 -17.56 -6.71 -12.53
CA VAL A 264 -18.23 -5.48 -12.98
C VAL A 264 -17.82 -5.09 -14.39
N GLY A 265 -18.81 -4.79 -15.23
CA GLY A 265 -18.61 -4.32 -16.59
C GLY A 265 -17.87 -5.31 -17.49
N GLY A 266 -17.12 -4.78 -18.45
CA GLY A 266 -16.43 -5.53 -19.52
C GLY A 266 -17.16 -5.45 -20.86
N VAL A 267 -16.80 -6.35 -21.78
CA VAL A 267 -17.46 -6.53 -23.09
C VAL A 267 -17.69 -8.00 -23.39
N VAL A 268 -18.72 -8.28 -24.21
CA VAL A 268 -19.02 -9.64 -24.67
C VAL A 268 -18.19 -10.07 -25.87
N GLU A 269 -17.63 -9.13 -26.65
CA GLU A 269 -16.72 -9.35 -27.78
C GLU A 269 -16.06 -8.03 -28.21
N ALA A 270 -15.10 -8.09 -29.14
CA ALA A 270 -14.45 -6.89 -29.67
C ALA A 270 -15.46 -5.97 -30.37
N GLY A 271 -15.47 -4.70 -30.00
CA GLY A 271 -16.34 -3.69 -30.63
C GLY A 271 -17.82 -3.77 -30.23
N ALA A 272 -18.20 -4.71 -29.35
CA ALA A 272 -19.53 -4.72 -28.76
C ALA A 272 -19.71 -3.59 -27.73
N ALA A 273 -20.98 -3.32 -27.40
CA ALA A 273 -21.34 -2.39 -26.34
C ALA A 273 -20.76 -2.86 -24.99
N GLU A 274 -20.33 -1.90 -24.18
CA GLU A 274 -19.86 -2.15 -22.83
C GLU A 274 -20.98 -2.69 -21.94
N LEU A 275 -20.60 -3.47 -20.93
CA LEU A 275 -21.53 -4.06 -19.96
C LEU A 275 -21.70 -3.12 -18.77
N ALA A 276 -22.94 -3.01 -18.29
CA ALA A 276 -23.27 -2.50 -16.95
C ALA A 276 -23.47 -3.65 -15.93
N THR A 277 -23.71 -4.86 -16.44
CA THR A 277 -24.07 -6.03 -15.63
C THR A 277 -22.99 -6.42 -14.63
N THR A 278 -23.43 -6.85 -13.46
CA THR A 278 -22.54 -7.36 -12.42
C THR A 278 -22.87 -8.80 -12.08
N VAL A 279 -21.86 -9.53 -11.58
CA VAL A 279 -22.00 -10.93 -11.18
C VAL A 279 -21.24 -11.11 -9.88
N LEU A 280 -21.84 -11.76 -8.89
CA LEU A 280 -21.18 -12.12 -7.66
C LEU A 280 -20.94 -13.62 -7.62
N ILE A 281 -19.71 -14.01 -7.30
CA ILE A 281 -19.28 -15.41 -7.30
C ILE A 281 -18.73 -15.75 -5.92
N ASP A 282 -19.19 -16.84 -5.32
CA ASP A 282 -18.53 -17.45 -4.17
C ASP A 282 -17.45 -18.42 -4.67
N PRO A 283 -16.15 -18.10 -4.53
CA PRO A 283 -15.08 -18.97 -5.01
C PRO A 283 -14.95 -20.27 -4.20
N ARG A 284 -15.62 -20.41 -3.05
CA ARG A 284 -15.60 -21.65 -2.25
C ARG A 284 -16.60 -22.67 -2.74
N SER A 285 -17.83 -22.25 -3.07
CA SER A 285 -18.89 -23.16 -3.54
C SER A 285 -19.06 -23.15 -5.06
N GLY A 286 -18.54 -22.14 -5.76
CA GLY A 286 -18.84 -21.90 -7.17
C GLY A 286 -20.22 -21.27 -7.38
N ASP A 287 -20.94 -20.89 -6.31
CA ASP A 287 -22.26 -20.28 -6.42
C ASP A 287 -22.18 -18.91 -7.10
N VAL A 288 -23.17 -18.64 -7.96
CA VAL A 288 -23.26 -17.41 -8.73
C VAL A 288 -24.57 -16.70 -8.42
N ASP A 289 -24.48 -15.40 -8.16
CA ASP A 289 -25.60 -14.51 -7.87
C ASP A 289 -25.59 -13.32 -8.84
N GLU A 290 -26.63 -13.25 -9.68
CA GLU A 290 -26.88 -12.19 -10.67
C GLU A 290 -27.85 -11.12 -10.13
N SER A 291 -28.29 -11.22 -8.87
CA SER A 291 -29.20 -10.25 -8.25
C SER A 291 -28.50 -8.99 -7.74
N VAL A 292 -27.17 -8.91 -7.90
CA VAL A 292 -26.40 -7.70 -7.62
C VAL A 292 -26.80 -6.62 -8.62
N GLY A 293 -27.08 -5.41 -8.13
CA GLY A 293 -27.46 -4.30 -9.01
C GLY A 293 -26.42 -4.03 -10.10
N ASP A 294 -26.85 -3.41 -11.19
CA ASP A 294 -25.97 -3.02 -12.29
C ASP A 294 -25.20 -1.73 -11.99
N LEU A 295 -24.08 -1.54 -12.68
CA LEU A 295 -23.45 -0.24 -12.80
C LEU A 295 -24.43 0.77 -13.42
N LEU A 296 -24.41 1.99 -12.94
CA LEU A 296 -25.13 3.12 -13.52
C LEU A 296 -24.59 3.48 -14.90
N ARG A 297 -23.30 3.21 -15.15
CA ARG A 297 -22.68 3.39 -16.46
C ARG A 297 -21.89 2.16 -16.88
N ALA A 298 -22.33 1.58 -17.99
CA ALA A 298 -21.61 0.53 -18.67
C ALA A 298 -20.19 0.96 -19.01
N ARG A 299 -19.20 0.09 -18.76
CA ARG A 299 -17.79 0.40 -18.97
C ARG A 299 -16.95 -0.85 -19.21
N ARG A 300 -15.91 -0.72 -20.03
CA ARG A 300 -14.87 -1.73 -20.23
C ARG A 300 -13.54 -1.29 -19.65
N SER A 301 -12.73 -2.27 -19.26
CA SER A 301 -11.48 -2.10 -18.53
C SER A 301 -11.59 -1.22 -17.27
N PRO A 302 -12.68 -1.31 -16.47
CA PRO A 302 -12.71 -0.58 -15.21
C PRO A 302 -11.74 -1.20 -14.19
N THR A 303 -11.27 -0.41 -13.24
CA THR A 303 -10.61 -0.94 -12.04
C THR A 303 -11.64 -1.03 -10.92
N ALA A 304 -11.82 -2.23 -10.37
CA ALA A 304 -12.62 -2.45 -9.17
C ALA A 304 -11.68 -2.63 -7.97
N LEU A 305 -11.91 -1.88 -6.90
CA LEU A 305 -11.06 -1.85 -5.71
C LEU A 305 -11.91 -2.02 -4.45
N ALA A 306 -11.47 -2.86 -3.53
CA ALA A 306 -12.03 -2.90 -2.18
C ALA A 306 -11.39 -1.81 -1.31
N LEU A 307 -12.21 -1.07 -0.58
CA LEU A 307 -11.76 -0.15 0.46
C LEU A 307 -11.65 -0.88 1.81
N SER A 308 -10.95 -0.27 2.76
CA SER A 308 -10.74 -0.81 4.11
C SER A 308 -12.03 -1.03 4.92
N ASP A 309 -13.15 -0.42 4.53
CA ASP A 309 -14.47 -0.59 5.15
C ASP A 309 -15.33 -1.64 4.43
N GLY A 310 -14.80 -2.29 3.40
CA GLY A 310 -15.52 -3.30 2.61
C GLY A 310 -16.36 -2.74 1.45
N THR A 311 -16.42 -1.42 1.27
CA THR A 311 -17.04 -0.83 0.08
C THR A 311 -16.21 -1.18 -1.15
N VAL A 312 -16.85 -1.62 -2.23
CA VAL A 312 -16.18 -1.78 -3.53
C VAL A 312 -16.39 -0.51 -4.35
N VAL A 313 -15.31 0.02 -4.92
CA VAL A 313 -15.32 1.20 -5.80
C VAL A 313 -14.92 0.78 -7.20
N VAL A 314 -15.64 1.29 -8.19
CA VAL A 314 -15.37 1.08 -9.62
C VAL A 314 -14.94 2.41 -10.23
N VAL A 315 -13.71 2.47 -10.71
CA VAL A 315 -13.06 3.67 -11.27
C VAL A 315 -12.57 3.44 -12.70
N GLY A 316 -12.48 4.53 -13.46
CA GLY A 316 -11.89 4.54 -14.79
C GLY A 316 -12.63 3.64 -15.80
N GLY A 317 -11.85 3.09 -16.72
CA GLY A 317 -12.36 2.39 -17.90
C GLY A 317 -12.82 3.34 -19.00
N SER A 318 -13.45 2.77 -20.02
CA SER A 318 -14.03 3.51 -21.14
C SER A 318 -15.47 3.09 -21.42
N ALA A 319 -16.26 4.03 -21.95
CA ALA A 319 -17.63 3.84 -22.36
C ALA A 319 -17.88 4.63 -23.66
N ALA A 320 -18.41 3.97 -24.69
CA ALA A 320 -18.63 4.57 -26.01
C ALA A 320 -17.36 5.24 -26.59
N GLY A 321 -16.19 4.65 -26.33
CA GLY A 321 -14.89 5.14 -26.82
C GLY A 321 -14.30 6.34 -26.06
N ALA A 322 -14.95 6.79 -24.99
CA ALA A 322 -14.44 7.87 -24.12
C ALA A 322 -14.08 7.34 -22.72
N PHE A 323 -13.14 8.00 -22.05
CA PHE A 323 -12.81 7.68 -20.65
C PHE A 323 -13.99 7.97 -19.73
N VAL A 324 -14.19 7.13 -18.73
CA VAL A 324 -15.21 7.35 -17.73
C VAL A 324 -14.61 8.05 -16.52
N SER A 325 -14.99 9.32 -16.35
CA SER A 325 -14.52 10.17 -15.26
C SER A 325 -15.38 10.11 -14.00
N THR A 326 -16.52 9.38 -14.06
CA THR A 326 -17.38 9.09 -12.91
C THR A 326 -16.91 7.85 -12.15
N VAL A 327 -17.17 7.87 -10.85
CA VAL A 327 -16.85 6.80 -9.91
C VAL A 327 -18.14 6.23 -9.36
N GLU A 328 -18.20 4.91 -9.25
CA GLU A 328 -19.33 4.20 -8.69
C GLU A 328 -18.90 3.36 -7.49
N SER A 329 -19.80 3.17 -6.54
CA SER A 329 -19.57 2.39 -5.34
C SER A 329 -20.66 1.33 -5.17
N LEU A 330 -20.28 0.17 -4.67
CA LEU A 330 -21.18 -0.90 -4.24
C LEU A 330 -21.21 -0.93 -2.72
N ALA A 331 -22.36 -0.55 -2.15
CA ALA A 331 -22.64 -0.82 -0.76
C ALA A 331 -22.95 -2.31 -0.59
N VAL A 332 -22.46 -2.96 0.47
CA VAL A 332 -22.62 -4.42 0.69
C VAL A 332 -23.82 -4.80 1.55
N ALA A 333 -24.61 -3.82 2.02
CA ALA A 333 -25.79 -4.06 2.86
C ALA A 333 -26.88 -2.96 2.68
N PRO A 334 -27.80 -3.09 1.70
CA PRO A 334 -27.88 -4.13 0.65
C PRO A 334 -26.88 -3.90 -0.49
N LEU A 335 -26.61 -4.95 -1.28
CA LEU A 335 -25.80 -4.92 -2.51
C LEU A 335 -26.41 -3.97 -3.55
N THR A 336 -25.99 -2.71 -3.52
CA THR A 336 -26.55 -1.66 -4.38
C THR A 336 -25.46 -0.73 -4.88
N PHE A 337 -25.43 -0.54 -6.21
CA PHE A 337 -24.58 0.48 -6.82
C PHE A 337 -25.14 1.88 -6.61
N GLY A 338 -24.23 2.85 -6.50
CA GLY A 338 -24.53 4.25 -6.49
C GLY A 338 -23.38 5.06 -7.03
N GLU A 339 -23.70 6.16 -7.70
CA GLU A 339 -22.72 7.15 -8.13
C GLU A 339 -22.09 7.80 -6.90
N VAL A 340 -20.79 8.02 -6.98
CA VAL A 340 -20.04 8.73 -5.94
C VAL A 340 -20.02 10.20 -6.32
N GLU A 341 -20.64 11.01 -5.48
CA GLU A 341 -20.72 12.45 -5.70
C GLU A 341 -19.43 13.13 -5.26
N ASN A 342 -18.99 14.09 -6.07
CA ASN A 342 -17.93 15.01 -5.69
C ASN A 342 -18.48 16.02 -4.65
N VAL A 343 -17.94 15.95 -3.43
CA VAL A 343 -18.39 16.77 -2.30
C VAL A 343 -18.08 18.25 -2.53
N THR A 344 -16.90 18.58 -3.05
CA THR A 344 -16.45 19.97 -3.20
C THR A 344 -17.04 20.62 -4.45
N MET A 345 -17.33 19.83 -5.47
CA MET A 345 -17.94 20.29 -6.73
C MET A 345 -19.05 19.34 -7.19
N PRO A 346 -20.27 19.44 -6.63
CA PRO A 346 -21.39 18.57 -7.03
C PRO A 346 -21.64 18.57 -8.53
N GLY A 347 -21.72 17.38 -9.12
CA GLY A 347 -21.89 17.17 -10.57
C GLY A 347 -20.61 17.28 -11.41
N ALA A 348 -19.47 17.67 -10.83
CA ALA A 348 -18.18 17.64 -11.51
C ALA A 348 -17.57 16.22 -11.48
N PRO A 349 -16.80 15.83 -12.51
CA PRO A 349 -16.11 14.55 -12.54
C PRO A 349 -15.11 14.40 -11.38
N LEU A 350 -15.07 13.21 -10.78
CA LEU A 350 -14.13 12.87 -9.72
C LEU A 350 -12.75 12.53 -10.28
N LEU A 351 -12.70 11.90 -11.45
CA LEU A 351 -11.45 11.48 -12.06
C LEU A 351 -11.06 12.43 -13.20
N PRO A 352 -9.75 12.68 -13.37
CA PRO A 352 -9.26 13.40 -14.52
C PRO A 352 -9.32 12.54 -15.79
N ASP A 353 -9.37 13.20 -16.95
CA ASP A 353 -9.22 12.54 -18.24
C ASP A 353 -7.76 12.15 -18.44
N ARG A 354 -7.43 10.89 -18.11
CA ARG A 354 -6.08 10.31 -18.28
C ARG A 354 -6.13 8.93 -18.90
N VAL A 355 -5.27 8.71 -19.89
CA VAL A 355 -5.09 7.42 -20.55
C VAL A 355 -3.96 6.66 -19.86
N GLY A 356 -4.22 5.41 -19.47
CA GLY A 356 -3.20 4.53 -18.89
C GLY A 356 -2.79 4.88 -17.46
N ALA A 357 -3.64 5.63 -16.73
CA ALA A 357 -3.47 5.85 -15.31
C ALA A 357 -3.73 4.55 -14.52
N SER A 358 -2.98 4.37 -13.45
CA SER A 358 -3.19 3.29 -12.47
C SER A 358 -4.01 3.76 -11.29
N PHE A 359 -4.84 2.87 -10.76
CA PHE A 359 -5.67 3.12 -9.58
C PHE A 359 -5.28 2.19 -8.45
N VAL A 360 -5.07 2.75 -7.25
CA VAL A 360 -4.61 2.03 -6.08
C VAL A 360 -5.48 2.37 -4.88
N SER A 361 -5.91 1.35 -4.13
CA SER A 361 -6.60 1.52 -2.85
C SER A 361 -5.56 1.69 -1.74
N LEU A 362 -5.75 2.69 -0.88
CA LEU A 362 -4.95 2.93 0.31
C LEU A 362 -5.84 2.87 1.57
N PRO A 363 -5.27 2.61 2.77
CA PRO A 363 -6.00 2.66 4.02
C PRO A 363 -6.76 3.97 4.23
N GLY A 364 -7.81 3.96 5.05
CA GLY A 364 -8.61 5.15 5.32
C GLY A 364 -9.54 5.54 4.17
N ARG A 365 -9.99 4.54 3.38
CA ARG A 365 -10.95 4.72 2.29
C ARG A 365 -10.47 5.71 1.22
N ARG A 366 -9.22 5.51 0.76
CA ARG A 366 -8.59 6.37 -0.26
C ARG A 366 -8.36 5.60 -1.54
N VAL A 367 -8.61 6.25 -2.68
CA VAL A 367 -8.21 5.74 -3.99
C VAL A 367 -7.28 6.75 -4.64
N VAL A 368 -6.12 6.31 -5.09
CA VAL A 368 -5.15 7.15 -5.80
C VAL A 368 -5.17 6.79 -7.28
N ALA A 369 -5.31 7.80 -8.13
CA ALA A 369 -5.05 7.73 -9.56
C ALA A 369 -3.70 8.40 -9.86
N VAL A 370 -2.77 7.66 -10.46
CA VAL A 370 -1.41 8.15 -10.75
C VAL A 370 -0.93 7.66 -12.11
N GLY A 371 0.00 8.40 -12.70
CA GLY A 371 0.52 8.11 -14.03
C GLY A 371 -0.51 8.40 -15.13
N GLY A 372 -0.27 7.79 -16.29
CA GLY A 372 -1.01 8.06 -17.53
C GLY A 372 -0.67 9.40 -18.16
N ARG A 373 -1.11 9.58 -19.41
CA ARG A 373 -1.06 10.86 -20.12
C ARG A 373 -2.41 11.56 -20.07
N GLY A 374 -2.41 12.89 -19.93
CA GLY A 374 -3.62 13.68 -19.90
C GLY A 374 -3.41 15.07 -19.31
N GLU A 375 -4.50 15.70 -18.89
CA GLU A 375 -4.48 17.10 -18.44
C GLU A 375 -3.65 17.38 -17.18
N LEU A 376 -3.33 16.33 -16.42
CA LEU A 376 -2.72 16.43 -15.10
C LEU A 376 -1.46 15.56 -14.97
N GLU A 377 -0.62 15.57 -16.00
CA GLU A 377 0.73 14.99 -15.93
C GLU A 377 1.52 15.56 -14.73
N GLY A 378 2.33 14.72 -14.08
CA GLY A 378 3.10 15.13 -12.90
C GLY A 378 2.27 15.34 -11.63
N THR A 379 1.06 14.80 -11.56
CA THR A 379 0.22 14.85 -10.36
C THR A 379 -0.39 13.47 -10.05
N ALA A 380 -0.78 13.25 -8.80
CA ALA A 380 -1.67 12.17 -8.40
C ALA A 380 -3.01 12.75 -7.97
N THR A 381 -4.11 12.15 -8.43
CA THR A 381 -5.45 12.47 -7.95
C THR A 381 -5.82 11.49 -6.84
N VAL A 382 -6.16 11.99 -5.66
CA VAL A 382 -6.59 11.20 -4.51
C VAL A 382 -8.05 11.45 -4.24
N LEU A 383 -8.83 10.38 -4.22
CA LEU A 383 -10.22 10.38 -3.78
C LEU A 383 -10.28 9.90 -2.34
N VAL A 384 -10.82 10.73 -1.47
CA VAL A 384 -11.05 10.42 -0.05
C VAL A 384 -12.55 10.25 0.17
N PHE A 385 -12.99 9.06 0.55
CA PHE A 385 -14.41 8.72 0.63
C PHE A 385 -15.04 9.10 1.97
N GLU A 386 -16.11 9.91 1.93
CA GLU A 386 -16.94 10.33 3.06
C GLU A 386 -18.24 9.52 3.11
N GLY A 387 -18.13 8.22 3.40
CA GLY A 387 -19.23 7.28 3.24
C GLY A 387 -19.20 6.61 1.86
N PRO A 388 -20.22 5.78 1.54
CA PRO A 388 -20.18 4.95 0.34
C PRO A 388 -20.29 5.78 -0.94
N ARG A 389 -21.08 6.87 -0.93
CA ARG A 389 -21.49 7.62 -2.14
C ARG A 389 -20.97 9.04 -2.25
N ARG A 390 -19.98 9.41 -1.43
CA ARG A 390 -19.44 10.77 -1.43
C ARG A 390 -17.93 10.67 -1.35
N ALA A 391 -17.23 11.44 -2.18
CA ALA A 391 -15.79 11.53 -2.13
C ALA A 391 -15.32 12.96 -2.37
N VAL A 392 -14.19 13.30 -1.75
CA VAL A 392 -13.49 14.56 -1.97
C VAL A 392 -12.27 14.26 -2.83
N ARG A 393 -12.15 15.00 -3.92
CA ARG A 393 -11.01 14.92 -4.83
C ARG A 393 -9.91 15.87 -4.38
N HIS A 394 -8.68 15.37 -4.28
CA HIS A 394 -7.46 16.13 -4.06
C HIS A 394 -6.47 15.85 -5.17
N ASP A 395 -6.00 16.88 -5.85
CA ASP A 395 -4.92 16.75 -6.83
C ASP A 395 -3.60 17.16 -6.17
N VAL A 396 -2.68 16.20 -6.04
CA VAL A 396 -1.38 16.39 -5.40
C VAL A 396 -0.32 16.53 -6.48
N ALA A 397 0.39 17.66 -6.48
CA ALA A 397 1.56 17.84 -7.32
C ALA A 397 2.69 16.88 -6.90
N LEU A 398 3.33 16.26 -7.89
CA LEU A 398 4.44 15.32 -7.70
C LEU A 398 5.69 15.89 -8.39
N PRO A 399 6.42 16.82 -7.73
CA PRO A 399 7.62 17.41 -8.31
C PRO A 399 8.63 16.34 -8.73
N GLY A 400 9.11 16.42 -9.96
CA GLY A 400 10.08 15.47 -10.51
C GLY A 400 9.48 14.15 -10.99
N PHE A 401 8.17 13.93 -10.90
CA PHE A 401 7.52 12.77 -11.51
C PHE A 401 7.22 13.03 -13.00
N PRO A 402 7.93 12.38 -13.94
CA PRO A 402 7.58 12.45 -15.35
C PRO A 402 6.26 11.68 -15.53
N GLY A 403 5.27 12.25 -16.22
CA GLY A 403 4.08 11.47 -16.61
C GLY A 403 4.51 10.15 -17.27
N LEU A 404 3.98 9.02 -16.78
CA LEU A 404 4.36 7.69 -17.23
C LEU A 404 3.28 7.08 -18.13
N ASP A 405 3.70 6.61 -19.30
CA ASP A 405 2.92 5.72 -20.15
C ASP A 405 2.86 4.33 -19.57
N GLU A 406 1.76 3.62 -19.85
CA GLU A 406 1.55 2.22 -19.47
C GLU A 406 1.79 1.99 -17.96
N SER A 407 1.50 3.02 -17.17
CA SER A 407 1.87 3.04 -15.76
C SER A 407 1.19 1.92 -14.99
N ARG A 408 1.94 1.26 -14.12
CA ARG A 408 1.43 0.30 -13.13
C ARG A 408 1.77 0.82 -11.75
N ALA A 409 0.79 0.81 -10.86
CA ALA A 409 0.99 1.20 -9.47
C ALA A 409 0.43 0.16 -8.51
N VAL A 410 1.09 0.02 -7.35
CA VAL A 410 0.65 -0.86 -6.27
C VAL A 410 0.89 -0.19 -4.92
N ALA A 411 0.00 -0.44 -3.96
CA ALA A 411 0.16 0.01 -2.59
C ALA A 411 1.29 -0.78 -1.91
N LEU A 412 2.09 -0.09 -1.13
CA LEU A 412 3.10 -0.68 -0.26
C LEU A 412 2.53 -0.78 1.17
N LEU A 413 3.14 -1.64 1.99
CA LEU A 413 2.73 -1.83 3.39
C LEU A 413 2.85 -0.56 4.24
N ASP A 414 3.63 0.43 3.79
CA ASP A 414 3.86 1.71 4.47
C ASP A 414 2.98 2.87 3.94
N GLU A 415 1.88 2.52 3.26
CA GLU A 415 0.90 3.39 2.59
C GLU A 415 1.45 4.30 1.48
N ARG A 416 2.74 4.15 1.12
CA ARG A 416 3.25 4.74 -0.12
C ARG A 416 2.82 3.87 -1.30
N ILE A 417 3.07 4.36 -2.50
CA ILE A 417 2.84 3.57 -3.72
C ILE A 417 4.14 3.42 -4.49
N LEU A 418 4.34 2.24 -5.07
CA LEU A 418 5.32 2.05 -6.13
C LEU A 418 4.61 2.34 -7.46
N VAL A 419 5.24 3.14 -8.31
CA VAL A 419 4.77 3.42 -9.67
C VAL A 419 5.88 3.09 -10.65
N VAL A 420 5.60 2.21 -11.61
CA VAL A 420 6.51 1.87 -12.71
C VAL A 420 5.86 2.16 -14.05
N GLY A 421 6.66 2.39 -15.09
CA GLY A 421 6.15 2.63 -16.44
C GLY A 421 7.23 3.15 -17.37
N ARG A 422 6.81 3.75 -18.48
CA ARG A 422 7.72 4.38 -19.47
C ARG A 422 7.59 5.88 -19.43
N ASP A 423 8.72 6.59 -19.48
CA ASP A 423 8.69 8.04 -19.69
C ASP A 423 8.39 8.40 -21.16
N GLY A 424 8.28 9.70 -21.46
CA GLY A 424 8.00 10.17 -22.82
C GLY A 424 9.08 9.82 -23.87
N ALA A 425 10.27 9.39 -23.45
CA ALA A 425 11.32 8.87 -24.34
C ALA A 425 11.25 7.33 -24.49
N GLY A 426 10.31 6.68 -23.82
CA GLY A 426 10.13 5.22 -23.81
C GLY A 426 11.04 4.49 -22.82
N ALA A 427 11.82 5.20 -22.00
CA ALA A 427 12.70 4.58 -21.02
C ALA A 427 11.91 4.09 -19.80
N LEU A 428 12.28 2.91 -19.30
CA LEU A 428 11.67 2.36 -18.08
C LEU A 428 12.05 3.23 -16.86
N ARG A 429 11.07 3.48 -16.00
CA ARG A 429 11.20 4.25 -14.76
C ARG A 429 10.44 3.58 -13.63
N ALA A 430 10.94 3.76 -12.42
CA ALA A 430 10.27 3.38 -11.18
C ALA A 430 10.39 4.50 -10.15
N PHE A 431 9.33 4.71 -9.38
CA PHE A 431 9.26 5.71 -8.34
C PHE A 431 8.53 5.17 -7.11
N ARG A 432 9.07 5.46 -5.93
CA ARG A 432 8.30 5.38 -4.68
C ARG A 432 7.67 6.75 -4.44
N VAL A 433 6.36 6.78 -4.19
CA VAL A 433 5.61 8.03 -4.05
C VAL A 433 4.88 8.04 -2.71
N ASP A 434 5.19 9.04 -1.88
CA ASP A 434 4.38 9.42 -0.72
C ASP A 434 3.36 10.46 -1.19
N VAL A 435 2.19 9.97 -1.60
CA VAL A 435 1.13 10.79 -2.20
C VAL A 435 0.58 11.80 -1.18
N GLY A 436 0.65 11.51 0.12
CA GLY A 436 0.20 12.44 1.16
C GLY A 436 1.07 13.69 1.25
N ARG A 437 2.37 13.56 0.94
CA ARG A 437 3.35 14.65 1.00
C ARG A 437 3.77 15.19 -0.37
N GLY A 438 3.34 14.55 -1.44
CA GLY A 438 3.82 14.84 -2.79
C GLY A 438 5.32 14.54 -2.98
N ILE A 439 5.88 13.62 -2.18
CA ILE A 439 7.29 13.25 -2.28
C ILE A 439 7.45 12.12 -3.28
N VAL A 440 8.36 12.31 -4.22
CA VAL A 440 8.69 11.36 -5.28
C VAL A 440 10.15 10.98 -5.11
N GLU A 441 10.39 9.70 -4.96
CA GLU A 441 11.73 9.12 -4.87
C GLU A 441 11.99 8.26 -6.09
N PRO A 442 12.95 8.63 -6.96
CA PRO A 442 13.34 7.80 -8.08
C PRO A 442 14.02 6.53 -7.57
N LEU A 443 13.70 5.41 -8.19
CA LEU A 443 14.29 4.11 -7.91
C LEU A 443 15.02 3.59 -9.15
N ASP A 444 15.78 2.51 -8.98
CA ASP A 444 16.36 1.81 -10.13
C ASP A 444 15.27 1.39 -11.11
N PRO A 445 15.49 1.56 -12.43
CA PRO A 445 14.51 1.19 -13.42
C PRO A 445 14.21 -0.31 -13.33
N PRO A 446 12.96 -0.73 -13.63
CA PRO A 446 12.62 -2.13 -13.68
C PRO A 446 13.43 -2.81 -14.80
N VAL A 447 13.86 -4.06 -14.58
CA VAL A 447 14.64 -4.83 -15.56
C VAL A 447 13.80 -5.19 -16.80
N HIS A 448 12.48 -5.19 -16.65
CA HIS A 448 11.50 -5.49 -17.70
C HIS A 448 10.33 -4.50 -17.67
N ALA A 449 9.61 -4.40 -18.79
CA ALA A 449 8.37 -3.63 -18.84
C ALA A 449 7.25 -4.40 -18.14
N ALA A 450 6.98 -4.06 -16.87
CA ALA A 450 5.95 -4.72 -16.08
C ALA A 450 4.56 -4.37 -16.62
N THR A 451 3.80 -5.41 -16.98
CA THR A 451 2.37 -5.30 -17.30
C THR A 451 1.51 -5.59 -16.07
N SER A 452 2.09 -6.02 -14.96
CA SER A 452 1.41 -6.20 -13.68
C SER A 452 2.38 -6.01 -12.53
N LEU A 453 1.87 -5.45 -11.43
CA LEU A 453 2.57 -5.39 -10.15
C LEU A 453 1.76 -6.19 -9.14
N VAL A 454 2.44 -7.03 -8.36
CA VAL A 454 1.83 -7.78 -7.26
C VAL A 454 2.57 -7.43 -5.98
N ALA A 455 1.88 -6.76 -5.04
CA ALA A 455 2.41 -6.61 -3.69
C ALA A 455 2.22 -7.94 -2.96
N CYS A 456 3.31 -8.47 -2.43
CA CYS A 456 3.31 -9.68 -1.64
C CYS A 456 3.12 -9.34 -0.16
N ASP A 457 2.47 -10.24 0.59
CA ASP A 457 2.28 -10.12 2.05
C ASP A 457 3.57 -9.84 2.87
N ASP A 458 4.77 -10.12 2.33
CA ASP A 458 6.08 -9.95 3.00
C ASP A 458 6.77 -8.61 2.70
N GLY A 459 6.10 -7.74 1.93
CA GLY A 459 6.58 -6.42 1.51
C GLY A 459 7.39 -6.40 0.22
N ALA A 460 7.64 -7.56 -0.42
CA ALA A 460 8.20 -7.58 -1.77
C ALA A 460 7.13 -7.17 -2.80
N VAL A 461 7.58 -6.65 -3.93
CA VAL A 461 6.71 -6.42 -5.10
C VAL A 461 7.24 -7.23 -6.27
N ALA A 462 6.40 -8.08 -6.84
CA ALA A 462 6.67 -8.74 -8.11
C ALA A 462 6.36 -7.79 -9.26
N GLU A 463 7.33 -7.60 -10.14
CA GLU A 463 7.23 -6.87 -11.40
C GLU A 463 7.16 -7.89 -12.54
N VAL A 464 5.98 -8.08 -13.13
CA VAL A 464 5.76 -9.17 -14.08
C VAL A 464 5.42 -8.59 -15.44
N GLY A 465 6.11 -9.05 -16.48
CA GLY A 465 5.87 -8.61 -17.84
C GLY A 465 6.13 -9.70 -18.89
N PRO A 466 5.95 -9.36 -20.18
CA PRO A 466 6.07 -10.34 -21.28
C PRO A 466 7.48 -10.88 -21.47
N THR A 467 8.50 -10.13 -21.02
CA THR A 467 9.90 -10.49 -21.19
C THR A 467 10.52 -11.20 -19.99
N GLY A 468 9.82 -11.23 -18.85
CA GLY A 468 10.32 -11.81 -17.61
C GLY A 468 9.57 -11.30 -16.38
N GLY A 469 9.89 -11.89 -15.23
CA GLY A 469 9.52 -11.39 -13.93
C GLY A 469 10.74 -10.91 -13.16
N ALA A 470 10.49 -10.02 -12.21
CA ALA A 470 11.48 -9.54 -11.27
C ALA A 470 10.82 -9.33 -9.91
N TYR A 471 11.65 -9.30 -8.87
CA TYR A 471 11.22 -8.86 -7.56
C TYR A 471 11.96 -7.59 -7.17
N ARG A 472 11.25 -6.70 -6.48
CA ARG A 472 11.81 -5.51 -5.85
C ARG A 472 11.45 -5.53 -4.36
N ARG A 473 12.39 -5.03 -3.54
CA ARG A 473 12.11 -4.69 -2.15
C ARG A 473 12.43 -3.23 -1.89
N LEU A 474 11.55 -2.61 -1.10
CA LEU A 474 11.68 -1.25 -0.65
C LEU A 474 11.81 -1.26 0.86
N LEU A 475 12.61 -0.34 1.39
CA LEU A 475 12.72 -0.17 2.82
C LEU A 475 11.34 0.23 3.35
N LEU A 476 10.74 -0.65 4.16
CA LEU A 476 9.51 -0.35 4.86
C LEU A 476 9.77 0.76 5.87
N ARG A 477 8.76 1.60 6.15
CA ARG A 477 8.88 2.62 7.19
C ARG A 477 9.35 1.95 8.48
N SER A 478 10.41 2.50 9.06
CA SER A 478 10.76 2.24 10.44
C SER A 478 9.78 2.99 11.36
N PRO A 479 9.68 2.62 12.64
CA PRO A 479 8.94 3.42 13.63
C PRO A 479 9.46 4.86 13.78
N PHE A 480 10.65 5.15 13.23
CA PHE A 480 11.24 6.50 13.21
C PHE A 480 10.80 7.33 12.00
N ASP A 481 10.20 6.72 10.98
CA ASP A 481 9.71 7.44 9.81
C ASP A 481 8.37 8.11 10.14
N PRO A 482 8.21 9.41 9.82
CA PRO A 482 6.97 10.12 10.14
C PRO A 482 5.81 9.49 9.36
N PRO A 483 4.66 9.17 9.99
CA PRO A 483 3.60 8.38 9.37
C PRO A 483 3.03 9.04 8.09
N PRO A 484 2.43 8.29 7.16
CA PRO A 484 1.92 8.83 5.90
C PRO A 484 0.89 9.94 6.17
N ALA A 485 1.01 11.09 5.51
CA ALA A 485 0.05 12.16 5.68
C ALA A 485 -1.33 11.73 5.14
N ALA A 486 -2.35 11.70 6.01
CA ALA A 486 -3.72 11.56 5.56
C ALA A 486 -4.15 12.88 4.89
N LEU A 487 -4.43 12.83 3.59
CA LEU A 487 -5.01 13.94 2.84
C LEU A 487 -6.43 14.16 3.37
N VAL A 488 -6.69 15.27 4.06
CA VAL A 488 -8.02 15.62 4.60
C VAL A 488 -8.79 16.40 3.55
N PRO A 489 -10.11 16.16 3.39
CA PRO A 489 -11.02 17.05 2.69
C PRO A 489 -10.79 18.53 2.99
N SER A 490 -10.84 19.36 1.95
CA SER A 490 -10.57 20.82 2.00
C SER A 490 -11.50 21.61 2.92
N ASP A 491 -12.56 20.97 3.43
CA ASP A 491 -13.67 21.64 4.11
C ASP A 491 -13.92 21.07 5.53
N ALA A 492 -13.19 20.01 5.91
CA ALA A 492 -13.34 19.36 7.20
C ALA A 492 -12.40 19.99 8.24
N ALA A 493 -13.00 20.60 9.27
CA ALA A 493 -12.35 21.18 10.44
C ALA A 493 -11.69 20.12 11.36
N TRP A 494 -11.00 19.13 10.81
CA TRP A 494 -10.40 18.04 11.58
C TRP A 494 -8.93 17.85 11.21
N LEU A 495 -8.08 17.87 12.23
CA LEU A 495 -6.70 17.39 12.20
C LEU A 495 -6.66 15.99 11.55
N ALA A 496 -5.98 15.83 10.42
CA ALA A 496 -5.43 14.52 10.07
C ALA A 496 -4.21 14.28 10.94
N LEU A 497 -4.38 13.48 11.99
CA LEU A 497 -3.26 12.72 12.53
C LEU A 497 -3.30 11.34 11.89
N ALA A 498 -2.14 10.91 11.39
CA ALA A 498 -1.91 9.62 10.76
C ALA A 498 -1.89 8.44 11.76
N ALA A 499 -2.71 8.50 12.82
CA ALA A 499 -2.84 7.46 13.84
C ALA A 499 -4.17 7.58 14.60
N ALA A 500 -5.30 7.45 13.90
CA ALA A 500 -6.64 7.52 14.48
C ALA A 500 -6.90 6.67 15.76
N PRO A 501 -6.29 5.48 15.98
CA PRO A 501 -6.52 4.74 17.23
C PRO A 501 -5.74 5.28 18.45
N LEU A 502 -4.71 6.10 18.25
CA LEU A 502 -3.84 6.62 19.31
C LEU A 502 -4.27 7.96 19.89
N TYR A 503 -5.30 8.60 19.35
CA TYR A 503 -5.76 9.92 19.81
C TYR A 503 -7.28 9.93 20.04
N ALA A 504 -7.74 10.70 21.02
CA ALA A 504 -9.13 11.02 21.31
C ALA A 504 -9.38 12.51 21.06
N THR A 505 -10.62 12.89 20.74
CA THR A 505 -11.03 14.29 20.78
C THR A 505 -11.08 14.77 22.23
N SER A 506 -10.50 15.94 22.51
CA SER A 506 -10.63 16.65 23.79
C SER A 506 -12.11 16.79 24.17
N PRO A 507 -12.45 16.77 25.48
CA PRO A 507 -13.84 16.92 25.95
C PRO A 507 -14.58 18.14 25.39
N ASP A 508 -13.87 19.21 25.07
CA ASP A 508 -14.43 20.46 24.57
C ASP A 508 -14.59 20.47 23.03
N GLY A 509 -14.12 19.44 22.34
CA GLY A 509 -14.25 19.26 20.89
C GLY A 509 -13.19 19.97 20.04
N ASP A 510 -12.34 20.80 20.65
CA ASP A 510 -11.41 21.70 19.94
C ASP A 510 -9.94 21.21 19.92
N GLY A 511 -9.66 20.00 20.41
CA GLY A 511 -8.28 19.47 20.51
C GLY A 511 -8.18 17.95 20.38
N LEU A 512 -6.96 17.42 20.28
CA LEU A 512 -6.66 15.98 20.29
C LEU A 512 -5.81 15.60 21.50
N GLU A 513 -6.24 14.59 22.25
CA GLU A 513 -5.54 14.01 23.39
C GLU A 513 -4.95 12.65 23.00
N ALA A 514 -3.67 12.42 23.27
CA ALA A 514 -3.06 11.10 23.08
C ALA A 514 -3.69 10.08 24.06
N ARG A 515 -4.11 8.92 23.54
CA ARG A 515 -4.64 7.79 24.32
C ARG A 515 -3.55 6.95 24.97
N GLN A 516 -2.29 7.13 24.55
CA GLN A 516 -1.13 6.40 25.03
C GLN A 516 0.08 7.33 25.15
N GLU A 517 0.93 7.06 26.13
CA GLU A 517 2.21 7.75 26.31
C GLU A 517 3.16 7.47 25.13
N ALA A 518 3.77 8.51 24.54
CA ALA A 518 4.71 8.44 23.40
C ALA A 518 4.12 8.11 22.01
N ALA A 519 2.87 8.50 21.74
CA ALA A 519 2.28 8.37 20.41
C ALA A 519 3.00 9.26 19.36
N PRO A 520 3.32 8.75 18.15
CA PRO A 520 3.98 9.53 17.11
C PRO A 520 3.00 10.56 16.50
N VAL A 521 3.51 11.76 16.17
CA VAL A 521 2.77 12.83 15.48
C VAL A 521 3.57 13.32 14.28
N SER A 522 2.99 13.20 13.09
CA SER A 522 3.39 14.02 11.95
C SER A 522 2.18 14.85 11.53
N VAL A 523 2.15 16.09 12.00
CA VAL A 523 1.40 17.13 11.30
C VAL A 523 2.28 17.47 10.10
N SER A 524 1.80 17.31 8.88
CA SER A 524 2.52 17.80 7.68
C SER A 524 1.56 18.17 6.55
N ALA A 525 0.27 17.84 6.70
CA ALA A 525 -0.77 18.14 5.74
C ALA A 525 -1.53 19.46 5.98
N LEU A 526 -1.29 20.13 7.12
CA LEU A 526 -2.04 21.34 7.46
C LEU A 526 -1.30 22.59 6.98
N ARG A 527 -1.89 23.32 6.03
CA ARG A 527 -1.38 24.60 5.53
C ARG A 527 -2.09 25.76 6.21
N PHE A 528 -1.34 26.65 6.84
CA PHE A 528 -1.87 27.82 7.55
C PHE A 528 -1.27 29.11 7.03
N ARG A 529 -2.07 30.16 7.01
CA ARG A 529 -1.58 31.53 6.81
C ARG A 529 -1.20 32.19 8.13
N ASP A 530 -2.05 32.04 9.12
CA ASP A 530 -1.84 32.43 10.51
C ASP A 530 -2.23 31.23 11.40
N VAL A 531 -1.37 30.87 12.34
CA VAL A 531 -1.55 29.67 13.19
C VAL A 531 -0.92 29.86 14.55
N THR A 532 -1.60 29.33 15.56
CA THR A 532 -1.04 29.09 16.89
C THR A 532 -0.90 27.60 17.11
N LEU A 533 0.30 27.17 17.49
CA LEU A 533 0.64 25.80 17.86
C LEU A 533 0.95 25.78 19.35
N SER A 534 0.52 24.74 20.05
CA SER A 534 0.87 24.53 21.46
C SER A 534 1.27 23.08 21.71
N PRO A 535 2.46 22.64 21.25
CA PRO A 535 3.01 21.34 21.59
C PRO A 535 3.32 21.24 23.08
N THR A 536 3.00 20.08 23.65
CA THR A 536 3.46 19.64 24.97
C THR A 536 4.29 18.38 24.75
N VAL A 537 5.61 18.51 24.84
CA VAL A 537 6.58 17.44 24.60
C VAL A 537 7.64 17.49 25.68
N ILE A 538 7.95 16.31 26.24
CA ILE A 538 9.06 16.08 27.18
C ILE A 538 10.27 15.64 26.35
N GLY A 539 11.41 16.32 26.49
CA GLY A 539 12.59 16.13 25.65
C GLY A 539 12.65 17.06 24.44
N ASP A 540 13.75 16.94 23.70
CA ASP A 540 14.08 17.84 22.60
C ASP A 540 13.21 17.56 21.37
N HIS A 541 12.76 18.62 20.70
CA HIS A 541 11.99 18.53 19.47
C HIS A 541 12.06 19.84 18.67
N ASP A 542 11.82 19.75 17.37
CA ASP A 542 11.74 20.90 16.49
C ASP A 542 10.31 21.08 15.98
N VAL A 543 9.89 22.34 15.86
CA VAL A 543 8.69 22.72 15.11
C VAL A 543 9.14 23.39 13.82
N VAL A 544 8.92 22.70 12.71
CA VAL A 544 9.35 23.12 11.38
C VAL A 544 8.17 23.66 10.60
N PHE A 545 8.33 24.83 10.01
CA PHE A 545 7.38 25.46 9.10
C PHE A 545 7.99 25.44 7.70
N THR A 546 7.24 24.96 6.71
CA THR A 546 7.69 24.92 5.31
C THR A 546 6.68 25.66 4.44
N ASP A 547 7.11 26.66 3.67
CA ASP A 547 6.20 27.37 2.77
C ASP A 547 5.98 26.65 1.43
N GLU A 548 5.19 27.27 0.55
CA GLU A 548 4.82 26.68 -0.75
C GLU A 548 6.00 26.59 -1.74
N GLU A 549 7.05 27.38 -1.52
CA GLU A 549 8.28 27.39 -2.32
C GLU A 549 9.35 26.44 -1.74
N GLY A 550 9.06 25.78 -0.61
CA GLY A 550 9.94 24.82 0.05
C GLY A 550 10.94 25.46 1.03
N VAL A 551 10.79 26.75 1.34
CA VAL A 551 11.62 27.43 2.35
C VAL A 551 11.23 26.91 3.72
N ARG A 552 12.25 26.53 4.51
CA ARG A 552 12.07 25.96 5.85
C ARG A 552 12.45 26.97 6.93
N PHE A 553 11.66 27.00 7.99
CA PHE A 553 11.88 27.74 9.21
C PHE A 553 11.73 26.80 10.41
N VAL A 554 12.65 26.86 11.37
CA VAL A 554 12.70 25.90 12.49
C VAL A 554 12.65 26.65 13.82
N ALA A 555 11.72 26.24 14.67
CA ALA A 555 11.72 26.57 16.09
C ALA A 555 12.25 25.35 16.85
N ALA A 556 13.48 25.43 17.35
CA ALA A 556 14.11 24.37 18.11
C ALA A 556 13.66 24.45 19.58
N VAL A 557 13.25 23.33 20.15
CA VAL A 557 12.62 23.27 21.47
C VAL A 557 13.36 22.23 22.32
N ASP A 558 14.32 22.69 23.11
CA ASP A 558 15.17 21.85 23.96
C ASP A 558 14.67 21.83 25.41
N ALA A 559 15.23 20.98 26.27
CA ALA A 559 14.85 20.90 27.69
C ALA A 559 14.91 22.23 28.49
N ALA A 560 15.72 23.21 28.04
CA ALA A 560 15.96 24.45 28.78
C ALA A 560 15.42 25.73 28.10
N ASP A 561 15.19 25.70 26.79
CA ASP A 561 14.80 26.87 26.02
C ASP A 561 14.08 26.52 24.71
N VAL A 562 13.49 27.55 24.12
CA VAL A 562 12.89 27.57 22.79
C VAL A 562 13.68 28.57 21.95
N ARG A 563 14.21 28.17 20.80
CA ARG A 563 15.05 28.99 19.93
C ARG A 563 14.45 29.13 18.54
N VAL A 564 14.50 30.35 18.03
CA VAL A 564 14.04 30.72 16.68
C VAL A 564 15.01 31.75 16.12
N GLY A 565 15.85 31.36 15.14
CA GLY A 565 16.90 32.25 14.64
C GLY A 565 17.78 32.79 15.78
N GLU A 566 17.80 34.11 15.99
CA GLU A 566 18.51 34.76 17.11
C GLU A 566 17.65 34.95 18.38
N CYS A 567 16.37 34.59 18.34
CA CYS A 567 15.49 34.63 19.50
C CYS A 567 15.61 33.39 20.37
N THR A 568 15.58 33.58 21.69
CA THR A 568 15.58 32.48 22.65
C THR A 568 14.72 32.83 23.87
N ILE A 569 13.94 31.86 24.36
CA ILE A 569 13.06 31.99 25.52
C ILE A 569 13.30 30.80 26.45
N PRO A 570 13.44 30.99 27.77
CA PRO A 570 13.60 29.87 28.69
C PRO A 570 12.30 29.07 28.83
N ARG A 571 12.41 27.76 29.02
CA ARG A 571 11.28 26.87 29.39
C ARG A 571 11.73 25.81 30.39
N ALA A 572 10.80 25.17 31.10
CA ALA A 572 11.07 23.90 31.77
C ALA A 572 10.71 22.73 30.85
N ASP A 573 11.41 21.61 31.00
CA ASP A 573 11.17 20.41 30.20
C ASP A 573 9.74 19.88 30.43
N GLY A 574 9.02 19.62 29.34
CA GLY A 574 7.61 19.22 29.37
C GLY A 574 6.59 20.35 29.51
N ASP A 575 7.01 21.62 29.66
CA ASP A 575 6.08 22.76 29.61
C ASP A 575 5.51 22.94 28.20
N ALA A 576 4.25 23.35 28.13
CA ALA A 576 3.61 23.73 26.87
C ALA A 576 4.31 24.97 26.29
N VAL A 577 4.67 24.89 25.01
CA VAL A 577 5.27 26.01 24.27
C VAL A 577 4.25 26.49 23.26
N VAL A 578 3.82 27.75 23.36
CA VAL A 578 2.91 28.35 22.39
C VAL A 578 3.72 29.06 21.32
N ILE A 579 3.58 28.62 20.08
CA ILE A 579 4.23 29.21 18.90
C ILE A 579 3.14 29.79 18.02
N THR A 580 3.07 31.12 17.94
CA THR A 580 2.10 31.82 17.10
C THR A 580 2.78 32.44 15.90
N LEU A 581 2.47 31.96 14.71
CA LEU A 581 2.87 32.55 13.44
C LEU A 581 1.75 33.47 12.93
N ARG A 582 2.10 34.71 12.62
CA ARG A 582 1.19 35.69 12.01
C ARG A 582 1.92 36.53 10.98
N GLY A 583 1.67 36.27 9.69
CA GLY A 583 2.42 36.88 8.60
C GLY A 583 3.93 36.64 8.72
N ASP A 584 4.71 37.72 8.81
CA ASP A 584 6.18 37.71 8.92
C ASP A 584 6.69 37.78 10.37
N GLN A 585 5.85 37.43 11.35
CA GLN A 585 6.18 37.45 12.77
C GLN A 585 5.88 36.11 13.42
N VAL A 586 6.76 35.69 14.32
CA VAL A 586 6.51 34.57 15.22
C VAL A 586 6.60 35.00 16.67
N THR A 587 5.61 34.61 17.47
CA THR A 587 5.56 34.82 18.91
C THR A 587 5.79 33.49 19.60
N LEU A 588 6.73 33.44 20.53
CA LEU A 588 7.00 32.27 21.37
C LEU A 588 6.56 32.58 22.80
N GLU A 589 5.84 31.65 23.43
CA GLU A 589 5.41 31.73 24.83
C GLU A 589 5.69 30.40 25.55
N ALA A 590 6.25 30.45 26.76
CA ALA A 590 6.45 29.29 27.63
C ALA A 590 6.43 29.77 29.08
N GLY A 591 5.50 29.23 29.87
CA GLY A 591 5.22 29.76 31.22
C GLY A 591 4.85 31.26 31.15
N GLU A 592 5.58 32.10 31.88
CA GLU A 592 5.41 33.56 31.86
C GLU A 592 6.30 34.27 30.82
N ALA A 593 7.22 33.54 30.16
CA ALA A 593 8.12 34.11 29.17
C ALA A 593 7.41 34.25 27.82
N ARG A 594 7.57 35.42 27.18
CA ARG A 594 7.03 35.70 25.84
C ARG A 594 7.99 36.58 25.05
N ILE A 595 8.24 36.23 23.79
CA ILE A 595 9.03 37.05 22.87
C ILE A 595 8.40 37.05 21.47
N GLN A 596 8.57 38.16 20.75
CA GLN A 596 8.22 38.28 19.33
C GLN A 596 9.48 38.41 18.48
N CYS A 597 9.48 37.70 17.37
CA CYS A 597 10.65 37.52 16.51
C CYS A 597 10.27 37.77 15.06
N PRO A 598 11.07 38.57 14.33
CA PRO A 598 10.87 38.75 12.91
C PRO A 598 11.20 37.45 12.16
N LEU A 599 10.38 37.15 11.16
CA LEU A 599 10.47 35.94 10.36
C LEU A 599 10.71 36.32 8.90
N ALA A 600 11.95 36.14 8.44
CA ALA A 600 12.32 36.46 7.07
C ALA A 600 12.27 35.22 6.19
N GLY A 601 11.62 35.32 5.02
CA GLY A 601 11.76 34.34 3.94
C GLY A 601 10.64 33.31 3.78
N LEU A 602 9.66 33.24 4.68
CA LEU A 602 8.45 32.44 4.42
C LEU A 602 7.40 33.29 3.70
N SER A 603 6.83 32.78 2.62
CA SER A 603 5.76 33.45 1.87
C SER A 603 4.52 32.56 1.69
N GLY A 604 3.33 33.14 1.81
CA GLY A 604 2.08 32.40 1.59
C GLY A 604 1.67 31.52 2.78
N SER A 605 1.11 30.34 2.48
CA SER A 605 0.67 29.38 3.50
C SER A 605 1.82 28.43 3.86
N VAL A 606 1.95 28.10 5.14
CA VAL A 606 3.00 27.21 5.64
C VAL A 606 2.42 25.87 6.10
N ALA A 607 3.10 24.78 5.74
CA ALA A 607 2.94 23.48 6.36
C ALA A 607 3.71 23.43 7.68
N VAL A 608 3.14 22.83 8.72
CA VAL A 608 3.77 22.64 10.02
C VAL A 608 4.13 21.18 10.20
N SER A 609 5.35 20.89 10.67
CA SER A 609 5.76 19.58 11.17
C SER A 609 6.44 19.65 12.53
N LEU A 610 6.22 18.60 13.33
CA LEU A 610 6.96 18.36 14.56
C LEU A 610 7.98 17.26 14.31
N GLU A 611 9.25 17.50 14.65
CA GLU A 611 10.33 16.52 14.59
C GLU A 611 10.81 16.23 16.00
N LEU A 612 10.61 15.02 16.51
CA LEU A 612 10.96 14.64 17.87
C LEU A 612 12.38 14.05 17.91
N ALA A 613 13.21 14.48 18.86
CA ALA A 613 14.50 13.84 19.10
C ALA A 613 14.32 12.44 19.71
N LEU A 614 15.36 11.61 19.59
CA LEU A 614 15.36 10.25 20.13
C LEU A 614 15.09 10.26 21.64
N GLY A 615 14.00 9.62 22.07
CA GLY A 615 13.61 9.55 23.48
C GLY A 615 12.66 10.67 23.96
N ALA A 616 12.32 11.64 23.11
CA ALA A 616 11.30 12.63 23.41
C ALA A 616 9.90 12.00 23.48
N ARG A 617 9.05 12.50 24.38
CA ARG A 617 7.69 12.01 24.62
C ARG A 617 6.68 13.10 24.33
N PHE A 618 5.90 12.88 23.28
CA PHE A 618 4.78 13.75 22.92
C PHE A 618 3.58 13.51 23.83
N ARG A 619 2.96 14.58 24.34
CA ARG A 619 1.82 14.53 25.26
C ARG A 619 0.56 15.13 24.66
N ALA A 620 0.66 16.29 24.02
CA ALA A 620 -0.46 16.98 23.39
C ALA A 620 0.01 17.98 22.32
N LEU A 621 -0.86 18.31 21.37
CA LEU A 621 -0.67 19.43 20.45
C LEU A 621 -2.02 20.09 20.21
N GLU A 622 -2.11 21.35 20.57
CA GLU A 622 -3.23 22.19 20.17
C GLU A 622 -2.83 23.01 18.94
N ILE A 623 -3.74 23.11 17.98
CA ILE A 623 -3.56 23.93 16.78
C ILE A 623 -4.78 24.81 16.62
N ALA A 624 -4.60 26.12 16.75
CA ALA A 624 -5.64 27.10 16.54
C ALA A 624 -5.33 27.90 15.26
N ARG A 625 -6.31 27.99 14.36
CA ARG A 625 -6.26 28.94 13.25
C ARG A 625 -6.67 30.31 13.76
N LEU A 626 -5.87 31.33 13.43
CA LEU A 626 -6.12 32.73 13.81
C LEU A 626 -7.00 33.48 12.80
#